data_AF-A0A284RGV0-F1
#
_entry.id   AF-A0A284RGV0-F1
#
_cell.length_a   1.000
_cell.length_b   1.000
_cell.length_c   1.000
_cell.angle_alpha   90.00
_cell.angle_beta   90.00
_cell.angle_gamma   90.00
#
_symmetry.space_group_name_H-M   'P 1'
#
loop_
_entity.id
_entity.type
_entity.pdbx_description
1 polymer ?
#
loop_
_entity_poly.entity_id
_entity_poly.type
_entity_poly.pdbx_seq_one_letter_code
_entity_poly.pdbx_strand_id
1 'polypeptide(L)'
;MAPLSENGSPSMIQGAQILALLQEMEQTKITNYSQLAAITFLVYDILLNFHKEVEYVWMTRLSFPNGLYIIARYYSALYSIAVFTGMPPLTMSIEDKL
;
A
#
# COMPACT_ATOMS: atom_id res chain seq x y z
N MET A 1 21.70 32.50 -1.23
CA MET A 1 21.34 31.30 -2.02
C MET A 1 20.56 31.81 -3.23
N ALA A 2 21.26 32.08 -4.34
CA ALA A 2 20.72 32.84 -5.46
C ALA A 2 19.80 31.98 -6.34
N PRO A 3 18.70 32.52 -6.89
CA PRO A 3 17.83 31.80 -7.79
C PRO A 3 18.52 31.57 -9.15
N LEU A 4 18.76 30.30 -9.50
CA LEU A 4 19.33 29.88 -10.79
C LEU A 4 18.30 29.96 -11.93
N SER A 5 17.60 31.09 -12.12
CA SER A 5 16.50 31.15 -13.07
C SER A 5 16.39 32.48 -13.80
N GLU A 6 17.21 32.69 -14.83
CA GLU A 6 16.77 33.52 -15.96
C GLU A 6 17.45 33.21 -17.31
N ASN A 7 18.51 32.41 -17.36
CA ASN A 7 19.13 32.04 -18.64
C ASN A 7 19.76 30.64 -18.61
N GLY A 8 18.93 29.60 -18.43
CA GLY A 8 19.34 28.22 -18.59
C GLY A 8 19.05 27.77 -20.03
N SER A 9 20.10 27.54 -20.83
CA SER A 9 19.96 26.93 -22.16
C SER A 9 19.00 25.73 -22.11
N PRO A 10 18.11 25.54 -23.10
CA PRO A 10 17.07 24.49 -23.07
C PRO A 10 17.63 23.07 -22.81
N SER A 11 18.91 22.83 -23.14
CA SER A 11 19.65 21.61 -22.82
C SER A 11 19.87 21.35 -21.32
N MET A 12 20.04 22.39 -20.50
CA MET A 12 20.26 22.26 -19.06
C MET A 12 18.96 21.93 -18.30
N ILE A 13 17.84 22.52 -18.74
CA ILE A 13 16.51 22.22 -18.19
C ILE A 13 16.13 20.77 -18.52
N GLN A 14 16.42 20.32 -19.74
CA GLN A 14 16.15 18.94 -20.15
C GLN A 14 16.98 17.90 -19.38
N GLY A 15 18.25 18.20 -19.10
CA GLY A 15 19.09 17.36 -18.24
C GLY A 15 18.56 17.26 -16.80
N ALA A 16 18.14 18.38 -16.21
CA ALA A 16 17.56 18.40 -14.87
C ALA A 16 16.26 17.60 -14.76
N GLN A 17 15.41 17.66 -15.78
CA GLN A 17 14.17 16.88 -15.86
C GLN A 17 14.43 15.36 -15.90
N ILE A 18 15.42 14.90 -16.68
CA ILE A 18 15.76 13.48 -16.76
C ILE A 18 16.27 12.96 -15.41
N LEU A 19 17.11 13.75 -14.71
CA LEU A 19 17.60 13.38 -13.39
C LEU A 19 16.47 13.29 -12.36
N ALA A 20 15.51 14.22 -12.39
CA ALA A 20 14.33 14.17 -11.54
C ALA A 20 13.50 12.90 -11.79
N LEU A 21 13.28 12.52 -13.06
CA LEU A 21 12.58 11.28 -13.41
C LEU A 21 13.31 10.02 -12.94
N LEU A 22 14.64 9.99 -13.07
CA LEU A 22 15.45 8.86 -12.59
C LEU A 22 15.33 8.69 -11.08
N GLN A 23 15.34 9.81 -10.33
CA GLN A 23 15.17 9.80 -8.89
C GLN A 23 13.77 9.30 -8.49
N GLU A 24 12.72 9.71 -9.21
CA GLU A 24 11.36 9.22 -8.97
C GLU A 24 11.21 7.71 -9.23
N MET A 25 11.86 7.20 -10.28
CA MET A 25 11.87 5.77 -10.57
C MET A 25 12.56 4.96 -9.47
N GLU A 26 13.67 5.46 -8.92
CA GLU A 26 14.37 4.81 -7.80
C GLU A 26 13.49 4.81 -6.55
N GLN A 27 12.88 5.95 -6.24
CA GLN A 27 11.99 6.08 -5.09
C GLN A 27 10.82 5.09 -5.18
N THR A 28 10.22 4.95 -6.36
CA THR A 28 9.10 4.03 -6.59
C THR A 28 9.52 2.57 -6.36
N LYS A 29 10.72 2.18 -6.81
CA LYS A 29 11.24 0.82 -6.55
C LYS A 29 11.36 0.55 -5.06
N ILE A 30 11.99 1.46 -4.31
CA ILE A 30 12.17 1.33 -2.85
C ILE A 30 10.81 1.22 -2.16
N THR A 31 9.85 2.06 -2.53
CA THR A 31 8.49 2.02 -1.98
C THR A 31 7.80 0.70 -2.28
N ASN A 32 7.89 0.18 -3.51
CA ASN A 32 7.27 -1.10 -3.88
C ASN A 32 7.85 -2.28 -3.10
N TYR A 33 9.18 -2.34 -2.94
CA TYR A 33 9.81 -3.39 -2.14
C TYR A 33 9.44 -3.28 -0.66
N SER A 34 9.38 -2.07 -0.11
CA SER A 34 8.96 -1.82 1.27
C SER A 34 7.51 -2.24 1.51
N GLN A 35 6.60 -1.90 0.59
CA GLN A 35 5.19 -2.31 0.65
C GLN A 35 5.04 -3.83 0.58
N LEU A 36 5.77 -4.49 -0.34
CA LEU A 36 5.75 -5.94 -0.46
C LEU A 36 6.27 -6.64 0.81
N ALA A 37 7.33 -6.09 1.42
CA ALA A 37 7.86 -6.58 2.69
C ALA A 37 6.82 -6.44 3.83
N ALA A 38 6.14 -5.28 3.90
CA ALA A 38 5.08 -5.05 4.88
C ALA A 38 3.89 -6.03 4.70
N ILE A 39 3.44 -6.24 3.47
CA ILE A 39 2.37 -7.22 3.16
C ILE A 39 2.81 -8.62 3.55
N THR A 40 4.04 -9.02 3.21
CA THR A 40 4.59 -10.33 3.55
C THR A 40 4.62 -10.55 5.05
N PHE A 41 5.04 -9.55 5.82
CA PHE A 41 5.05 -9.61 7.28
C PHE A 41 3.65 -9.75 7.86
N LEU A 42 2.68 -9.00 7.33
CA LEU A 42 1.28 -9.05 7.75
C LEU A 42 0.67 -10.43 7.45
N VAL A 43 0.88 -10.98 6.25
CA VAL A 43 0.44 -12.32 5.88
C VAL A 43 1.09 -13.38 6.76
N TYR A 44 2.38 -13.25 7.06
CA TYR A 44 3.09 -14.17 7.94
C TYR A 44 2.50 -14.18 9.36
N ASP A 45 2.19 -13.00 9.93
CA ASP A 45 1.55 -12.89 11.24
C ASP A 45 0.14 -13.52 11.27
N ILE A 46 -0.63 -13.40 10.18
CA ILE A 46 -1.93 -14.08 10.03
C ILE A 46 -1.74 -15.60 10.05
N LEU A 47 -0.82 -16.13 9.24
CA LEU A 47 -0.57 -17.57 9.17
C LEU A 47 -0.14 -18.16 10.52
N LEU A 48 0.67 -17.43 11.28
CA LEU A 48 1.18 -17.85 12.58
C LEU A 48 0.06 -17.96 13.63
N ASN A 49 -0.94 -17.06 13.54
CA ASN A 49 -2.10 -17.08 14.42
C ASN A 49 -3.27 -17.91 13.90
N PHE A 50 -3.25 -18.30 12.62
CA PHE A 50 -4.34 -19.02 11.94
C PHE A 50 -4.74 -20.30 12.66
N HIS A 51 -3.78 -21.08 13.18
CA HIS A 51 -4.08 -22.31 13.92
C HIS A 51 -4.97 -22.05 15.14
N LYS A 52 -4.66 -20.99 15.91
CA LYS A 52 -5.46 -20.58 17.08
C LYS A 52 -6.80 -19.98 16.66
N GLU A 53 -6.82 -19.22 15.57
CA GLU A 53 -8.07 -18.68 15.02
C GLU A 53 -9.04 -19.81 14.65
N VAL A 54 -8.59 -20.85 13.95
CA VAL A 54 -9.47 -21.96 13.55
C VAL A 54 -10.08 -22.66 14.77
N GLU A 55 -9.30 -22.90 15.82
CA GLU A 55 -9.76 -23.55 17.05
C GLU A 55 -10.73 -22.66 17.86
N TYR A 56 -10.38 -21.39 18.09
CA TYR A 56 -11.13 -20.52 19.01
C TYR A 56 -12.20 -19.66 18.34
N VAL A 57 -12.06 -19.39 17.04
CA VAL A 57 -12.93 -18.47 16.31
C VAL A 57 -13.83 -19.21 15.34
N TRP A 58 -13.30 -20.15 14.55
CA TRP A 58 -14.08 -20.83 13.50
C TRP A 58 -14.87 -22.03 14.04
N MET A 59 -14.34 -22.76 15.02
CA MET A 59 -15.03 -23.89 15.66
C MET A 59 -15.98 -23.49 16.81
N THR A 60 -15.89 -22.26 17.30
CA THR A 60 -16.74 -21.74 18.37
C THR A 60 -17.87 -20.88 17.79
N ARG A 61 -19.02 -20.76 18.48
CA ARG A 61 -20.08 -19.81 18.06
C ARG A 61 -19.48 -18.42 17.86
N LEU A 62 -19.61 -17.88 16.65
CA LEU A 62 -19.17 -16.52 16.28
C LEU A 62 -19.86 -15.49 17.19
N SER A 63 -19.18 -15.13 18.27
CA SER A 63 -19.59 -14.02 19.13
C SER A 63 -19.20 -12.70 18.46
N PHE A 64 -19.92 -11.61 18.75
CA PHE A 64 -19.65 -10.27 18.24
C PHE A 64 -18.16 -9.85 18.27
N PRO A 65 -17.41 -10.03 19.38
CA PRO A 65 -15.98 -9.71 19.42
C PRO A 65 -15.13 -10.56 18.46
N ASN A 66 -15.51 -11.81 18.22
CA ASN A 66 -14.78 -12.73 17.33
C ASN A 66 -14.94 -12.34 15.86
N GLY A 67 -16.16 -11.92 15.48
CA GLY A 67 -16.43 -11.39 14.15
C GLY A 67 -15.68 -10.08 13.87
N LEU A 68 -15.69 -9.16 14.84
CA LEU A 68 -14.96 -7.88 14.73
C LEU A 68 -13.45 -8.10 14.60
N TYR A 69 -12.90 -9.09 15.30
CA TYR A 69 -11.49 -9.47 15.21
C TYR A 69 -11.11 -9.95 13.80
N ILE A 70 -11.90 -10.86 13.21
CA ILE A 70 -11.68 -11.32 11.83
C ILE A 70 -11.78 -10.14 10.87
N ILE A 71 -12.82 -9.32 10.98
CA ILE A 71 -13.00 -8.19 10.06
C ILE A 71 -11.80 -7.25 10.14
N ALA A 72 -11.38 -6.83 11.33
CA ALA A 72 -10.25 -5.92 11.48
C ALA A 72 -8.94 -6.47 10.89
N ARG A 73 -8.65 -7.77 11.09
CA ARG A 73 -7.40 -8.39 10.63
C ARG A 73 -7.39 -8.67 9.13
N TYR A 74 -8.46 -9.26 8.60
CA TYR A 74 -8.51 -9.62 7.18
C TYR A 74 -8.80 -8.40 6.30
N TYR A 75 -9.55 -7.41 6.80
CA TYR A 75 -9.77 -6.15 6.08
C TYR A 75 -8.47 -5.37 5.90
N SER A 76 -7.62 -5.27 6.93
CA SER A 76 -6.34 -4.58 6.82
C SER A 76 -5.40 -5.25 5.81
N ALA A 77 -5.32 -6.59 5.83
CA ALA A 77 -4.54 -7.36 4.85
C ALA A 77 -5.06 -7.15 3.41
N LEU A 78 -6.37 -7.28 3.20
CA LEU A 78 -7.01 -7.09 1.90
C LEU A 78 -6.82 -5.66 1.39
N TYR A 79 -6.96 -4.66 2.27
CA TYR A 79 -6.75 -3.25 1.92
C TYR A 79 -5.30 -3.00 1.47
N SER A 80 -4.31 -3.50 2.22
CA SER A 80 -2.89 -3.34 1.83
C SER A 80 -2.57 -3.99 0.48
N ILE A 81 -3.15 -5.16 0.18
CA ILE A 81 -2.99 -5.84 -1.11
C ILE A 81 -3.71 -5.07 -2.23
N ALA A 82 -4.92 -4.59 -1.99
CA ALA A 82 -5.70 -3.81 -2.96
C ALA A 82 -4.96 -2.52 -3.36
N VAL A 83 -4.41 -1.80 -2.38
CA VAL A 83 -3.61 -0.59 -2.62
C VAL A 83 -2.36 -0.90 -3.44
N PHE A 84 -1.65 -1.99 -3.13
CA PHE A 84 -0.45 -2.40 -3.86
C PHE A 84 -0.74 -2.79 -5.32
N THR A 85 -1.85 -3.47 -5.58
CA THR A 85 -2.26 -3.86 -6.95
C THR A 85 -2.77 -2.69 -7.80
N GLY A 86 -2.83 -1.48 -7.23
CA GLY A 86 -3.40 -0.31 -7.90
C GLY A 86 -4.90 -0.41 -8.10
N MET A 87 -5.58 -1.30 -7.35
CA MET A 87 -7.04 -1.34 -7.34
C MET A 87 -7.52 -0.06 -6.66
N PRO A 88 -8.29 0.80 -7.35
CA PRO A 88 -8.84 1.98 -6.70
C PRO A 88 -9.67 1.52 -5.50
N PRO A 89 -9.57 2.21 -4.35
CA PRO A 89 -10.36 1.85 -3.18
C PRO A 89 -11.83 1.85 -3.59
N LEU A 90 -12.60 0.84 -3.15
CA LEU A 90 -14.02 0.67 -3.49
C LEU A 90 -14.87 1.94 -3.22
N THR A 91 -14.33 2.89 -2.46
CA THR A 91 -14.88 4.23 -2.20
C THR A 91 -14.94 5.12 -3.44
N MET A 92 -13.99 5.03 -4.38
CA MET A 92 -13.96 5.88 -5.59
C MET A 92 -15.08 5.54 -6.58
N SER A 93 -15.55 4.29 -6.60
CA SER A 93 -16.64 3.86 -7.51
C SER A 93 -18.01 4.45 -7.15
N ILE A 94 -18.18 4.93 -5.92
CA ILE A 94 -19.44 5.53 -5.45
C ILE A 94 -19.53 7.01 -5.86
N GLU A 95 -18.41 7.74 -5.89
CA GLU A 95 -18.40 9.19 -6.21
C GLU A 95 -18.59 9.48 -7.71
N ASP A 96 -18.21 8.56 -8.60
CA ASP A 96 -18.44 8.72 -10.05
C ASP A 96 -19.89 8.44 -10.50
N LYS A 97 -20.78 8.05 -9.56
CA LYS A 97 -22.18 7.67 -9.85
C LYS A 97 -23.24 8.55 -9.20
N LEU A 98 -22.84 9.61 -8.50
CA LEU A 98 -23.74 10.59 -7.87
C LEU A 98 -23.62 11.96 -8.57
#